data_AF-A0A6B3GHR7-F1
#
_entry.id   AF-A0A6B3GHR7-F1
#
_cell.length_a   1.000
_cell.length_b   1.000
_cell.length_c   1.000
_cell.angle_alpha   90.00
_cell.angle_beta   90.00
_cell.angle_gamma   90.00
#
_symmetry.space_group_name_H-M   'P 1'
#
loop_
_entity.id
_entity.type
_entity.pdbx_description
1 polymer ?
#
loop_
_entity_poly.entity_id
_entity_poly.type
_entity_poly.pdbx_seq_one_letter_code
_entity_poly.pdbx_strand_id
1 'polypeptide(L)'
;GWSFSPETGNLVHRTGRFFTVRGLRVSMGEHPDRTSWHQPIIDQPEVGILGILAREIDGVLHFLMQAKMEPGNPGLVQISPTVQATYSNYTKIHQGADVRYLEYFTDSSRGRVLSDVLQSEHGTWFHHKRNRNMVVEVTEPVPGHEDFRWLTLGQIHELLGHDNTVNFDARSVLAGLYPPAASFALHSDTEVLSWLAARRSVTPISGVPVPLTDLPGWTRDAYALFRDDERYFRVMAVSVRAGNREVGA
;
A
#
# COMPACT_ATOMS: atom_id res chain seq x y z
N GLY A 1 14.15 -7.68 -16.62
CA GLY A 1 14.21 -6.39 -15.90
C GLY A 1 14.84 -6.55 -14.52
N TRP A 2 14.47 -7.59 -13.78
CA TRP A 2 14.94 -7.86 -12.43
C TRP A 2 16.16 -8.78 -12.41
N SER A 3 17.05 -8.56 -11.45
CA SER A 3 18.21 -9.42 -11.18
C SER A 3 18.64 -9.30 -9.72
N PHE A 4 19.34 -10.32 -9.22
CA PHE A 4 20.01 -10.22 -7.93
C PHE A 4 21.32 -9.43 -8.09
N SER A 5 21.53 -8.42 -7.25
CA SER A 5 22.78 -7.65 -7.20
C SER A 5 23.95 -8.57 -6.84
N PRO A 6 25.08 -8.55 -7.58
CA PRO A 6 26.25 -9.37 -7.25
C PRO A 6 26.86 -9.07 -5.88
N GLU A 7 26.79 -7.81 -5.43
CA GLU A 7 27.43 -7.35 -4.20
C GLU A 7 26.59 -7.66 -2.95
N THR A 8 25.26 -7.49 -3.05
CA THR A 8 24.36 -7.56 -1.88
C THR A 8 23.39 -8.72 -1.93
N GLY A 9 23.25 -9.36 -3.09
CA GLY A 9 22.22 -10.36 -3.35
C GLY A 9 20.81 -9.80 -3.37
N ASN A 10 20.61 -8.48 -3.22
CA ASN A 10 19.27 -7.89 -3.24
C ASN A 10 18.61 -8.07 -4.61
N LEU A 11 17.31 -8.36 -4.63
CA LEU A 11 16.53 -8.41 -5.86
C LEU A 11 16.15 -7.00 -6.27
N VAL A 12 16.72 -6.52 -7.37
CA VAL A 12 16.57 -5.14 -7.85
C VAL A 12 16.10 -5.11 -9.29
N HIS A 13 15.40 -4.05 -9.68
CA HIS A 13 15.10 -3.79 -11.08
C HIS A 13 16.25 -2.99 -11.73
N ARG A 14 16.63 -3.33 -12.97
CA ARG A 14 17.74 -2.68 -13.71
C ARG A 14 17.62 -1.15 -13.84
N THR A 15 16.41 -0.60 -13.72
CA THR A 15 16.16 0.84 -13.82
C THR A 15 16.29 1.57 -12.49
N GLY A 16 16.48 0.86 -11.37
CA GLY A 16 16.42 1.42 -10.02
C GLY A 16 15.03 1.85 -9.56
N ARG A 17 13.97 1.56 -10.34
CA ARG A 17 12.56 1.90 -10.03
C ARG A 17 11.83 0.73 -9.37
N PHE A 18 10.55 0.95 -9.03
CA PHE A 18 9.66 0.02 -8.33
C PHE A 18 10.07 -0.18 -6.87
N PHE A 19 10.36 -1.40 -6.48
CA PHE A 19 10.79 -1.78 -5.14
C PHE A 19 12.06 -2.62 -5.21
N THR A 20 12.69 -2.87 -4.07
CA THR A 20 13.79 -3.82 -3.92
C THR A 20 13.40 -4.87 -2.89
N VAL A 21 13.80 -6.12 -3.07
CA VAL A 21 13.78 -7.10 -1.97
C VAL A 21 15.19 -7.19 -1.39
N ARG A 22 15.32 -6.92 -0.10
CA ARG A 22 16.58 -6.93 0.65
C ARG A 22 16.44 -7.72 1.95
N GLY A 23 17.55 -7.98 2.63
CA GLY A 23 17.52 -8.58 3.96
C GLY A 23 17.21 -7.55 5.06
N LEU A 24 16.57 -8.01 6.13
CA LEU A 24 16.35 -7.25 7.36
C LEU A 24 16.73 -8.12 8.55
N ARG A 25 17.59 -7.58 9.43
CA ARG A 25 17.84 -8.15 10.76
C ARG A 25 17.00 -7.39 11.77
N VAL A 26 16.08 -8.09 12.42
CA VAL A 26 15.23 -7.50 13.46
C VAL A 26 15.74 -7.93 14.83
N SER A 27 15.71 -7.00 15.79
CA SER A 27 15.97 -7.27 17.20
C SER A 27 14.87 -6.61 18.05
N MET A 28 14.32 -7.37 18.98
CA MET A 28 13.25 -6.95 19.88
C MET A 28 13.63 -7.27 21.32
N GLY A 29 13.46 -6.30 22.21
CA GLY A 29 13.79 -6.41 23.63
C GLY A 29 15.28 -6.23 23.92
N GLU A 30 15.63 -6.36 25.20
CA GLU A 30 17.00 -6.24 25.71
C GLU A 30 17.45 -7.57 26.34
N HIS A 31 18.74 -7.70 26.62
CA HIS A 31 19.28 -8.90 27.28
C HIS A 31 18.72 -9.06 28.70
N PRO A 32 18.40 -10.29 29.15
CA PRO A 32 18.61 -11.57 28.48
C PRO A 32 17.50 -12.00 27.51
N ASP A 33 16.34 -11.34 27.50
CA ASP A 33 15.13 -11.76 26.77
C ASP A 33 15.10 -11.31 25.29
N ARG A 34 16.22 -10.80 24.78
CA ARG A 34 16.34 -10.30 23.41
C ARG A 34 16.05 -11.40 22.40
N THR A 35 15.06 -11.14 21.54
CA THR A 35 14.78 -11.98 20.36
C THR A 35 15.34 -11.32 19.11
N SER A 36 15.91 -12.11 18.21
CA SER A 36 16.39 -11.62 16.91
C SER A 36 16.12 -12.61 15.79
N TRP A 37 15.78 -12.10 14.62
CA TRP A 37 15.60 -12.92 13.42
C TRP A 37 16.02 -12.15 12.17
N HIS A 38 16.11 -12.90 11.06
CA HIS A 38 16.36 -12.36 9.74
C HIS A 38 15.17 -12.68 8.83
N GLN A 39 14.86 -11.77 7.92
CA GLN A 39 13.84 -11.99 6.90
C GLN A 39 14.07 -11.11 5.67
N PRO A 40 13.60 -11.53 4.48
CA PRO A 40 13.44 -10.63 3.35
C PRO A 40 12.44 -9.53 3.71
N ILE A 41 12.64 -8.37 3.12
CA ILE A 41 11.76 -7.22 3.26
C ILE A 41 11.68 -6.47 1.93
N ILE A 42 10.50 -5.97 1.60
CA ILE A 42 10.26 -5.09 0.46
C ILE A 42 10.61 -3.67 0.88
N ASP A 43 11.55 -3.06 0.16
CA ASP A 43 12.03 -1.71 0.38
C ASP A 43 11.60 -0.83 -0.82
N GLN A 44 10.72 0.12 -0.54
CA GLN A 44 10.24 1.12 -1.49
C GLN A 44 10.05 2.44 -0.72
N PRO A 45 11.09 3.28 -0.63
CA PRO A 45 11.08 4.46 0.24
C PRO A 45 10.14 5.57 -0.26
N GLU A 46 9.71 5.50 -1.52
CA GLU A 46 8.78 6.42 -2.14
C GLU A 46 7.40 6.37 -1.47
N VAL A 47 6.78 7.54 -1.23
CA VAL A 47 5.37 7.63 -0.81
C VAL A 47 4.49 7.61 -2.06
N GLY A 48 3.58 6.63 -2.16
CA GLY A 48 2.57 6.57 -3.21
C GLY A 48 1.33 7.37 -2.83
N ILE A 49 0.48 7.65 -3.82
CA ILE A 49 -0.84 8.25 -3.65
C ILE A 49 -1.89 7.14 -3.82
N LEU A 50 -2.74 7.00 -2.81
CA LEU A 50 -3.96 6.20 -2.83
C LEU A 50 -5.13 7.17 -2.68
N GLY A 51 -5.84 7.44 -3.78
CA GLY A 51 -6.80 8.52 -3.87
C GLY A 51 -8.19 8.05 -4.27
N ILE A 52 -9.23 8.49 -3.56
CA ILE A 52 -10.63 8.31 -3.95
C ILE A 52 -11.24 9.68 -4.23
N LEU A 53 -11.81 9.88 -5.42
CA LEU A 53 -12.65 11.04 -5.71
C LEU A 53 -14.05 10.81 -5.14
N ALA A 54 -14.61 11.86 -4.56
CA ALA A 54 -15.98 11.92 -4.09
C ALA A 54 -16.76 13.00 -4.85
N ARG A 55 -18.04 12.78 -5.09
CA ARG A 55 -18.92 13.78 -5.72
C ARG A 55 -20.36 13.56 -5.29
N GLU A 56 -21.08 14.63 -5.03
CA GLU A 56 -22.52 14.56 -4.80
C GLU A 56 -23.26 14.34 -6.13
N ILE A 57 -24.08 13.30 -6.18
CA ILE A 57 -24.96 12.97 -7.31
C ILE A 57 -26.35 12.77 -6.71
N ASP A 58 -27.32 13.57 -7.15
CA ASP A 58 -28.70 13.55 -6.66
C ASP A 58 -28.82 13.63 -5.13
N GLY A 59 -28.00 14.48 -4.49
CA GLY A 59 -28.03 14.69 -3.03
C GLY A 59 -27.24 13.66 -2.21
N VAL A 60 -26.57 12.70 -2.85
CA VAL A 60 -25.84 11.62 -2.18
C VAL A 60 -24.38 11.63 -2.60
N LEU A 61 -23.46 11.55 -1.63
CA LEU A 61 -22.03 11.44 -1.89
C LEU A 61 -21.71 10.07 -2.50
N HIS A 62 -21.14 10.08 -3.70
CA HIS A 62 -20.62 8.91 -4.39
C HIS A 62 -19.09 8.98 -4.44
N PHE A 63 -18.46 7.83 -4.57
CA PHE A 63 -17.03 7.63 -4.64
C PHE A 63 -16.67 6.95 -5.96
N LEU A 64 -15.71 7.49 -6.69
CA LEU A 64 -15.31 6.97 -8.00
C LEU A 64 -14.34 5.80 -7.81
N MET A 65 -14.84 4.57 -7.93
CA MET A 65 -14.03 3.38 -7.73
C MET A 65 -13.52 2.83 -9.06
N GLN A 66 -12.33 2.23 -9.08
CA GLN A 66 -11.74 1.63 -10.27
C GLN A 66 -11.84 0.10 -10.21
N ALA A 67 -12.28 -0.56 -11.27
CA ALA A 67 -12.06 -1.98 -11.48
C ALA A 67 -10.61 -2.18 -11.95
N LYS A 68 -9.73 -2.65 -11.06
CA LYS A 68 -8.29 -2.70 -11.31
C LYS A 68 -7.79 -4.14 -11.32
N MET A 69 -7.09 -4.50 -12.39
CA MET A 69 -6.34 -5.74 -12.46
C MET A 69 -4.99 -5.59 -11.76
N GLU A 70 -4.71 -6.48 -10.81
CA GLU A 70 -3.37 -6.63 -10.25
C GLU A 70 -2.97 -8.10 -10.27
N PRO A 71 -1.72 -8.42 -10.66
CA PRO A 71 -1.30 -9.82 -10.86
C PRO A 71 -1.29 -10.65 -9.57
N GLY A 72 -1.30 -10.00 -8.41
CA GLY A 72 -1.39 -10.65 -7.10
C GLY A 72 -2.82 -10.88 -6.61
N ASN A 73 -3.84 -10.35 -7.29
CA ASN A 73 -5.22 -10.45 -6.82
C ASN A 73 -5.80 -11.84 -7.09
N PRO A 74 -6.39 -12.51 -6.08
CA PRO A 74 -7.31 -13.61 -6.33
C PRO A 74 -8.47 -13.09 -7.18
N GLY A 75 -8.76 -13.73 -8.31
CA GLY A 75 -9.76 -13.26 -9.27
C GLY A 75 -9.31 -12.12 -10.20
N LEU A 76 -8.02 -11.74 -10.17
CA LEU A 76 -7.35 -10.72 -10.99
C LEU A 76 -7.84 -9.27 -10.79
N VAL A 77 -9.15 -9.05 -10.88
CA VAL A 77 -9.77 -7.72 -10.82
C VAL A 77 -10.44 -7.52 -9.47
N GLN A 78 -10.14 -6.39 -8.84
CA GLN A 78 -10.78 -5.94 -7.61
C GLN A 78 -11.14 -4.45 -7.73
N ILE A 79 -11.98 -3.97 -6.83
CA ILE A 79 -12.36 -2.57 -6.74
C ILE A 79 -11.28 -1.81 -5.95
N SER A 80 -10.56 -0.91 -6.62
CA SER A 80 -9.49 -0.10 -6.06
C SER A 80 -9.89 1.37 -5.91
N PRO A 81 -9.05 2.20 -5.26
CA PRO A 81 -9.22 3.65 -5.30
C PRO A 81 -9.24 4.19 -6.73
N THR A 82 -9.72 5.43 -6.90
CA THR A 82 -9.67 6.15 -8.17
C THR A 82 -8.24 6.24 -8.72
N VAL A 83 -7.26 6.46 -7.83
CA VAL A 83 -5.84 6.53 -8.16
C VAL A 83 -5.05 5.66 -7.21
N GLN A 84 -4.22 4.80 -7.77
CA GLN A 84 -3.22 4.02 -7.06
C GLN A 84 -1.88 4.19 -7.80
N ALA A 85 -1.05 5.12 -7.35
CA ALA A 85 0.16 5.52 -8.08
C ALA A 85 1.38 5.66 -7.16
N THR A 86 2.52 5.10 -7.58
CA THR A 86 3.81 5.33 -6.94
C THR A 86 4.44 6.65 -7.40
N TYR A 87 5.32 7.22 -6.58
CA TYR A 87 6.08 8.45 -6.92
C TYR A 87 6.79 8.35 -8.28
N SER A 88 7.46 7.23 -8.52
CA SER A 88 8.10 6.90 -9.79
C SER A 88 7.16 6.91 -11.00
N ASN A 89 5.87 6.58 -10.83
CA ASN A 89 4.88 6.56 -11.91
C ASN A 89 4.33 7.96 -12.23
N TYR A 90 4.10 8.81 -11.22
CA TYR A 90 3.44 10.10 -11.45
C TYR A 90 4.37 11.29 -11.72
N THR A 91 5.67 11.16 -11.46
CA THR A 91 6.68 12.20 -11.78
C THR A 91 7.04 12.26 -13.28
N LYS A 92 6.31 11.54 -14.14
CA LYS A 92 6.47 11.51 -15.62
C LYS A 92 7.90 11.21 -16.11
N ILE A 93 8.72 10.56 -15.31
CA ILE A 93 10.04 10.03 -15.74
C ILE A 93 9.85 8.79 -16.66
N HIS A 94 8.61 8.44 -16.99
CA HIS A 94 8.20 7.46 -17.98
C HIS A 94 7.49 8.16 -19.15
N GLN A 95 7.77 7.73 -20.39
CA GLN A 95 6.93 8.01 -21.57
C GLN A 95 5.64 7.15 -21.55
N GLY A 96 5.14 6.78 -20.37
CA GLY A 96 3.92 5.99 -20.18
C GLY A 96 2.67 6.86 -20.28
N ALA A 97 1.50 6.23 -20.38
CA ALA A 97 0.23 6.96 -20.32
C ALA A 97 0.10 7.66 -18.95
N ASP A 98 -0.39 8.91 -18.95
CA ASP A 98 -0.64 9.65 -17.71
C ASP A 98 -1.58 8.85 -16.79
N VAL A 99 -1.25 8.81 -15.49
CA VAL A 99 -2.13 8.21 -14.48
C VAL A 99 -3.43 9.00 -14.47
N ARG A 100 -4.52 8.35 -14.87
CA ARG A 100 -5.83 8.98 -14.99
C ARG A 100 -6.28 9.55 -13.64
N TYR A 101 -6.80 10.77 -13.65
CA TYR A 101 -7.34 11.48 -12.47
C TYR A 101 -6.31 11.86 -11.39
N LEU A 102 -5.02 11.67 -11.64
CA LEU A 102 -3.97 12.04 -10.70
C LEU A 102 -4.01 13.53 -10.32
N GLU A 103 -4.37 14.38 -11.28
CA GLU A 103 -4.42 15.83 -11.12
C GLU A 103 -5.28 16.27 -9.93
N TYR A 104 -6.34 15.53 -9.61
CA TYR A 104 -7.22 15.84 -8.47
C TYR A 104 -6.58 15.61 -7.10
N PHE A 105 -5.47 14.86 -7.05
CA PHE A 105 -4.75 14.55 -5.81
C PHE A 105 -3.43 15.33 -5.68
N THR A 106 -2.99 15.98 -6.76
CA THR A 106 -1.78 16.81 -6.80
C THR A 106 -2.06 18.31 -6.87
N ASP A 107 -3.20 18.72 -7.42
CA ASP A 107 -3.61 20.12 -7.52
C ASP A 107 -4.74 20.42 -6.53
N SER A 108 -4.41 21.17 -5.47
CA SER A 108 -5.36 21.52 -4.40
C SER A 108 -6.51 22.43 -4.85
N SER A 109 -6.46 23.01 -6.05
CA SER A 109 -7.55 23.82 -6.60
C SER A 109 -8.69 22.99 -7.20
N ARG A 110 -8.47 21.69 -7.42
CA ARG A 110 -9.39 20.80 -8.14
C ARG A 110 -10.52 20.21 -7.28
N GLY A 111 -10.47 20.39 -5.96
CA GLY A 111 -11.47 19.83 -5.06
C GLY A 111 -11.22 20.16 -3.60
N ARG A 112 -12.16 19.75 -2.75
CA ARG A 112 -12.10 19.87 -1.30
C ARG A 112 -11.60 18.56 -0.70
N VAL A 113 -10.53 18.63 0.08
CA VAL A 113 -10.02 17.45 0.80
C VAL A 113 -10.97 17.08 1.93
N LEU A 114 -11.48 15.84 1.90
CA LEU A 114 -12.27 15.24 2.98
C LEU A 114 -11.39 14.47 3.96
N SER A 115 -10.32 13.85 3.46
CA SER A 115 -9.32 13.11 4.24
C SER A 115 -7.98 13.12 3.51
N ASP A 116 -6.88 13.30 4.25
CA ASP A 116 -5.51 13.24 3.74
C ASP A 116 -4.55 12.83 4.87
N VAL A 117 -4.08 11.60 4.82
CA VAL A 117 -3.25 11.02 5.89
C VAL A 117 -2.20 10.08 5.34
N LEU A 118 -0.98 10.16 5.90
CA LEU A 118 0.05 9.16 5.67
C LEU A 118 -0.21 7.92 6.53
N GLN A 119 -0.51 6.80 5.89
CA GLN A 119 -0.68 5.51 6.56
C GLN A 119 0.48 4.57 6.24
N SER A 120 0.82 3.72 7.22
CA SER A 120 1.82 2.66 7.05
C SER A 120 1.23 1.45 6.33
N GLU A 121 2.06 0.82 5.51
CA GLU A 121 1.77 -0.50 4.94
C GLU A 121 2.10 -1.65 5.91
N HIS A 122 1.89 -2.90 5.48
CA HIS A 122 2.20 -4.10 6.25
C HIS A 122 3.66 -4.15 6.74
N GLY A 123 3.88 -3.90 8.04
CA GLY A 123 5.22 -3.85 8.64
C GLY A 123 5.97 -5.20 8.66
N THR A 124 5.29 -6.31 8.40
CA THR A 124 5.92 -7.63 8.25
C THR A 124 6.62 -7.79 6.90
N TRP A 125 6.13 -7.15 5.84
CA TRP A 125 6.64 -7.33 4.48
C TRP A 125 7.29 -6.08 3.90
N PHE A 126 6.88 -4.90 4.36
CA PHE A 126 7.41 -3.63 3.88
C PHE A 126 8.27 -2.92 4.94
N HIS A 127 9.42 -2.44 4.49
CA HIS A 127 10.33 -1.66 5.32
C HIS A 127 9.88 -0.19 5.34
N HIS A 128 9.26 0.25 6.44
CA HIS A 128 8.86 1.64 6.68
C HIS A 128 8.03 2.30 5.56
N LYS A 129 7.37 1.49 4.71
CA LYS A 129 6.57 1.99 3.60
C LYS A 129 5.35 2.73 4.10
N ARG A 130 5.09 3.87 3.47
CA ARG A 130 3.88 4.67 3.67
C ARG A 130 3.25 5.02 2.33
N ASN A 131 1.94 5.24 2.37
CA ASN A 131 1.16 5.79 1.28
C ASN A 131 0.31 6.96 1.78
N ARG A 132 0.14 7.99 0.95
CA ARG A 132 -0.76 9.12 1.19
C ARG A 132 -2.16 8.70 0.79
N ASN A 133 -3.01 8.50 1.78
CA ASN A 133 -4.40 8.10 1.61
C ASN A 133 -5.26 9.36 1.56
N MET A 134 -5.96 9.58 0.45
CA MET A 134 -6.70 10.80 0.19
C MET A 134 -8.13 10.53 -0.25
N VAL A 135 -9.05 11.35 0.25
CA VAL A 135 -10.40 11.50 -0.30
C VAL A 135 -10.61 12.96 -0.68
N VAL A 136 -10.92 13.21 -1.96
CA VAL A 136 -11.10 14.57 -2.49
C VAL A 136 -12.49 14.68 -3.10
N GLU A 137 -13.29 15.59 -2.57
CA GLU A 137 -14.60 15.93 -3.11
C GLU A 137 -14.48 16.94 -4.25
N VAL A 138 -15.12 16.65 -5.37
CA VAL A 138 -15.14 17.51 -6.55
C VAL A 138 -16.57 17.93 -6.88
N THR A 139 -16.74 19.18 -7.29
CA THR A 139 -18.04 19.73 -7.73
C THR A 139 -18.18 19.70 -9.25
N GLU A 140 -17.05 19.82 -9.96
CA GLU A 140 -17.01 19.78 -11.41
C GLU A 140 -17.22 18.36 -11.98
N PRO A 141 -17.75 18.24 -13.21
CA PRO A 141 -17.81 16.95 -13.90
C PRO A 141 -16.42 16.32 -14.09
N VAL A 142 -16.29 15.06 -13.68
CA VAL A 142 -15.09 14.24 -13.93
C VAL A 142 -15.30 13.44 -15.22
N PRO A 143 -14.33 13.41 -16.16
CA PRO A 143 -14.43 12.60 -17.38
C PRO A 143 -14.68 11.13 -17.05
N GLY A 144 -15.68 10.50 -17.67
CA GLY A 144 -15.98 9.08 -17.46
C GLY A 144 -14.97 8.14 -18.11
N HIS A 145 -14.88 6.90 -17.60
CA HIS A 145 -14.08 5.82 -18.17
C HIS A 145 -14.71 4.47 -17.83
N GLU A 146 -14.56 3.47 -18.71
CA GLU A 146 -15.23 2.17 -18.58
C GLU A 146 -14.82 1.38 -17.33
N ASP A 147 -13.55 1.47 -16.94
CA ASP A 147 -13.02 0.83 -15.72
C ASP A 147 -13.47 1.53 -14.42
N PHE A 148 -14.26 2.60 -14.48
CA PHE A 148 -14.59 3.40 -13.31
C PHE A 148 -16.10 3.49 -13.07
N ARG A 149 -16.49 3.43 -11.80
CA ARG A 149 -17.90 3.53 -11.40
C ARG A 149 -18.05 4.37 -10.14
N TRP A 150 -18.99 5.31 -10.19
CA TRP A 150 -19.47 6.02 -9.01
C TRP A 150 -20.34 5.09 -8.18
N LEU A 151 -19.97 4.89 -6.91
CA LEU A 151 -20.70 4.06 -5.94
C LEU A 151 -20.98 4.88 -4.68
N THR A 152 -22.14 4.70 -4.06
CA THR A 152 -22.40 5.29 -2.74
C THR A 152 -21.57 4.57 -1.66
N LEU A 153 -21.37 5.21 -0.50
CA LEU A 153 -20.71 4.55 0.62
C LEU A 153 -21.47 3.28 1.07
N GLY A 154 -22.80 3.29 0.98
CA GLY A 154 -23.64 2.12 1.28
C GLY A 154 -23.36 0.93 0.36
N GLN A 155 -23.26 1.17 -0.95
CA GLN A 155 -22.90 0.12 -1.92
C GLN A 155 -21.48 -0.41 -1.66
N ILE A 156 -20.53 0.48 -1.35
CA ILE A 156 -19.17 0.06 -0.99
C ILE A 156 -19.18 -0.80 0.29
N HIS A 157 -19.97 -0.43 1.29
CA HIS A 157 -20.15 -1.21 2.51
C HIS A 157 -20.73 -2.61 2.24
N GLU A 158 -21.71 -2.73 1.34
CA GLU A 158 -22.21 -4.05 0.90
C GLU A 158 -21.11 -4.87 0.24
N LEU A 159 -20.32 -4.25 -0.65
CA LEU A 159 -19.20 -4.91 -1.33
C LEU A 159 -18.06 -5.32 -0.39
N LEU A 160 -17.86 -4.62 0.73
CA LEU A 160 -16.92 -5.03 1.79
C LEU A 160 -17.32 -6.34 2.47
N GLY A 161 -18.59 -6.74 2.37
CA GLY A 161 -19.08 -8.04 2.85
C GLY A 161 -18.75 -9.22 1.93
N HIS A 162 -18.17 -8.96 0.75
CA HIS A 162 -17.78 -9.98 -0.21
C HIS A 162 -16.27 -10.18 -0.27
N ASP A 163 -15.85 -11.44 -0.21
CA ASP A 163 -14.44 -11.82 -0.31
C ASP A 163 -13.80 -11.28 -1.60
N ASN A 164 -12.56 -10.82 -1.49
CA ASN A 164 -11.72 -10.43 -2.63
C ASN A 164 -12.38 -9.42 -3.61
N THR A 165 -13.29 -8.58 -3.13
CA THR A 165 -14.05 -7.65 -3.99
C THR A 165 -13.50 -6.22 -3.91
N VAL A 166 -13.43 -5.63 -2.72
CA VAL A 166 -12.80 -4.32 -2.50
C VAL A 166 -11.34 -4.54 -2.13
N ASN A 167 -10.39 -3.95 -2.84
CA ASN A 167 -8.95 -4.21 -2.63
C ASN A 167 -8.42 -3.60 -1.32
N PHE A 168 -7.19 -3.96 -0.97
CA PHE A 168 -6.55 -3.49 0.26
C PHE A 168 -6.41 -1.95 0.31
N ASP A 169 -5.97 -1.33 -0.78
CA ASP A 169 -5.73 0.10 -0.84
C ASP A 169 -7.03 0.91 -0.68
N ALA A 170 -8.13 0.46 -1.29
CA ALA A 170 -9.45 1.07 -1.11
C ALA A 170 -9.90 1.02 0.35
N ARG A 171 -9.73 -0.11 1.03
CA ARG A 171 -10.05 -0.25 2.46
C ARG A 171 -9.23 0.71 3.33
N SER A 172 -7.94 0.87 3.02
CA SER A 172 -7.06 1.80 3.74
C SER A 172 -7.53 3.25 3.59
N VAL A 173 -7.87 3.68 2.38
CA VAL A 173 -8.36 5.05 2.13
C VAL A 173 -9.71 5.29 2.80
N LEU A 174 -10.65 4.34 2.67
CA LEU A 174 -11.99 4.43 3.26
C LEU A 174 -11.95 4.47 4.79
N ALA A 175 -11.01 3.77 5.44
CA ALA A 175 -10.83 3.82 6.89
C ALA A 175 -10.43 5.22 7.39
N GLY A 176 -9.90 6.08 6.51
CA GLY A 176 -9.60 7.48 6.80
C GLY A 176 -10.82 8.42 6.70
N LEU A 177 -12.01 7.91 6.36
CA LEU A 177 -13.26 8.67 6.46
C LEU A 177 -13.72 8.65 7.92
N TYR A 178 -13.57 9.78 8.61
CA TYR A 178 -14.00 9.89 10.00
C TYR A 178 -15.52 10.02 10.08
N PRO A 179 -16.22 9.12 10.81
CA PRO A 179 -17.59 9.38 11.19
C PRO A 179 -17.64 10.56 12.18
N PRO A 180 -18.82 11.15 12.44
CA PRO A 180 -18.99 12.12 13.51
C PRO A 180 -18.43 11.58 14.83
N ALA A 181 -17.78 12.44 15.61
CA ALA A 181 -17.19 12.06 16.88
C ALA A 181 -18.23 11.35 17.77
N ALA A 182 -17.84 10.20 18.33
CA ALA A 182 -18.68 9.51 19.28
C ALA A 182 -18.94 10.40 20.51
N SER A 183 -20.18 10.45 20.97
CA SER A 183 -20.55 11.27 22.14
C SER A 183 -20.04 10.68 23.47
N PHE A 184 -19.53 9.45 23.46
CA PHE A 184 -19.05 8.74 24.64
C PHE A 184 -17.99 7.69 24.28
N ALA A 185 -16.98 7.55 25.14
CA ALA A 185 -15.97 6.49 25.09
C ALA A 185 -15.58 6.07 26.51
N LEU A 186 -15.15 4.81 26.69
CA LEU A 186 -14.68 4.30 27.98
C LEU A 186 -13.42 5.03 28.49
N HIS A 187 -12.57 5.47 27.56
CA HIS A 187 -11.34 6.21 27.82
C HIS A 187 -11.35 7.52 27.04
N SER A 188 -10.81 8.56 27.65
CA SER A 188 -10.50 9.81 26.97
C SER A 188 -9.37 9.64 25.95
N ASP A 189 -9.31 10.52 24.96
CA ASP A 189 -8.22 10.54 23.97
C ASP A 189 -6.84 10.63 24.65
N THR A 190 -6.73 11.41 25.73
CA THR A 190 -5.50 11.54 26.53
C THR A 190 -5.07 10.22 27.15
N GLU A 191 -5.99 9.44 27.70
CA GLU A 191 -5.69 8.12 28.29
C GLU A 191 -5.23 7.14 27.22
N VAL A 192 -5.89 7.11 26.06
CA VAL A 192 -5.50 6.25 24.93
C VAL A 192 -4.11 6.62 24.41
N LEU A 193 -3.83 7.91 24.22
CA LEU A 193 -2.53 8.40 23.78
C LEU A 193 -1.44 8.12 24.81
N SER A 194 -1.72 8.30 26.10
CA SER A 194 -0.79 7.98 27.19
C SER A 194 -0.46 6.48 27.21
N TRP A 195 -1.47 5.63 27.08
CA TRP A 195 -1.30 4.19 27.00
C TRP A 195 -0.47 3.78 25.76
N LEU A 196 -0.77 4.32 24.58
CA LEU A 196 0.00 4.07 23.36
C LEU A 196 1.46 4.50 23.49
N ALA A 197 1.70 5.69 24.06
CA ALA A 197 3.05 6.19 24.32
C ALA A 197 3.82 5.27 25.27
N ALA A 198 3.18 4.81 26.35
CA ALA A 198 3.77 3.84 27.25
C ALA A 198 4.13 2.53 26.53
N ARG A 199 3.23 1.99 25.69
CA ARG A 199 3.50 0.77 24.91
C ARG A 199 4.68 0.92 23.95
N ARG A 200 4.85 2.09 23.33
CA ARG A 200 5.98 2.37 22.42
C ARG A 200 7.32 2.54 23.13
N SER A 201 7.31 2.90 24.42
CA SER A 201 8.53 3.19 25.19
C SER A 201 9.13 1.97 25.89
N VAL A 202 8.38 0.87 26.04
CA VAL A 202 8.79 -0.26 26.90
C VAL A 202 9.59 -1.35 26.16
N THR A 203 9.43 -1.49 24.85
CA THR A 203 10.12 -2.55 24.09
C THR A 203 10.94 -1.94 22.95
N PRO A 204 12.27 -1.91 23.05
CA PRO A 204 13.10 -1.48 21.95
C PRO A 204 12.96 -2.48 20.80
N ILE A 205 12.65 -1.95 19.61
CA ILE A 205 12.59 -2.71 18.36
C ILE A 205 13.49 -2.01 17.37
N SER A 206 14.41 -2.76 16.75
CA SER A 206 15.26 -2.26 15.68
C SER A 206 15.21 -3.18 14.48
N GLY A 207 15.13 -2.59 13.29
CA GLY A 207 15.30 -3.28 12.02
C GLY A 207 16.52 -2.69 11.33
N VAL A 208 17.57 -3.48 11.15
CA VAL A 208 18.77 -3.07 10.43
C VAL A 208 18.76 -3.76 9.07
N PRO A 209 18.71 -3.00 7.98
CA PRO A 209 18.81 -3.61 6.66
C PRO A 209 20.18 -4.27 6.45
N VAL A 210 20.16 -5.47 5.86
CA VAL A 210 21.36 -6.29 5.59
C VAL A 210 21.32 -6.80 4.14
N PRO A 211 22.45 -7.30 3.59
CA PRO A 211 22.43 -8.02 2.32
C PRO A 211 21.43 -9.18 2.33
N LEU A 212 20.83 -9.46 1.18
CA LEU A 212 19.97 -10.63 0.99
C LEU A 212 20.79 -11.91 0.75
N THR A 213 22.04 -11.79 0.31
CA THR A 213 22.99 -12.92 0.21
C THR A 213 23.16 -13.59 1.57
N ASP A 214 23.08 -14.92 1.59
CA ASP A 214 23.29 -15.76 2.78
C ASP A 214 22.47 -15.33 4.01
N LEU A 215 21.23 -14.89 3.77
CA LEU A 215 20.34 -14.44 4.83
C LEU A 215 20.01 -15.62 5.80
N PRO A 216 20.35 -15.52 7.10
CA PRO A 216 20.22 -16.66 8.00
C PRO A 216 18.78 -17.21 8.12
N GLY A 217 18.64 -18.53 7.96
CA GLY A 217 17.35 -19.23 8.05
C GLY A 217 16.50 -19.15 6.78
N TRP A 218 17.02 -18.57 5.70
CA TRP A 218 16.34 -18.44 4.42
C TRP A 218 17.15 -19.05 3.29
N THR A 219 16.48 -19.86 2.48
CA THR A 219 17.06 -20.56 1.34
C THR A 219 16.46 -20.03 0.04
N ARG A 220 17.33 -19.84 -0.96
CA ARG A 220 16.93 -19.49 -2.34
C ARG A 220 17.19 -20.67 -3.27
N ASP A 221 16.15 -21.12 -3.96
CA ASP A 221 16.26 -22.06 -5.07
C ASP A 221 16.06 -21.36 -6.43
N ALA A 222 15.81 -22.13 -7.49
CA ALA A 222 15.60 -21.59 -8.84
C ALA A 222 14.28 -20.79 -9.00
N TYR A 223 13.32 -20.93 -8.09
CA TYR A 223 11.95 -20.43 -8.22
C TYR A 223 11.55 -19.46 -7.10
N ALA A 224 12.12 -19.60 -5.91
CA ALA A 224 11.70 -18.88 -4.73
C ALA A 224 12.83 -18.62 -3.72
N LEU A 225 12.61 -17.62 -2.88
CA LEU A 225 13.29 -17.43 -1.60
C LEU A 225 12.27 -17.69 -0.48
N PHE A 226 12.58 -18.63 0.42
CA PHE A 226 11.68 -19.12 1.45
C PHE A 226 12.44 -19.43 2.74
N ARG A 227 11.73 -19.48 3.87
CA ARG A 227 12.34 -19.83 5.15
C ARG A 227 12.52 -21.35 5.25
N ASP A 228 13.60 -21.80 5.89
CA ASP A 228 13.99 -23.21 5.93
C ASP A 228 12.94 -24.14 6.57
N ASP A 229 12.06 -23.59 7.42
CA ASP A 229 10.96 -24.33 8.06
C ASP A 229 9.59 -24.12 7.37
N GLU A 230 9.60 -23.51 6.19
CA GLU A 230 8.45 -23.24 5.33
C GLU A 230 7.34 -22.33 5.90
N ARG A 231 7.55 -21.70 7.06
CA ARG A 231 6.57 -20.74 7.60
C ARG A 231 6.76 -19.33 7.02
N TYR A 232 5.77 -18.48 7.32
CA TYR A 232 5.65 -17.07 6.92
C TYR A 232 5.32 -16.87 5.44
N PHE A 233 6.31 -16.63 4.58
CA PHE A 233 6.07 -16.23 3.19
C PHE A 233 7.22 -16.67 2.27
N ARG A 234 6.95 -16.60 0.96
CA ARG A 234 7.93 -16.86 -0.09
C ARG A 234 8.02 -15.64 -1.01
N VAL A 235 9.21 -15.31 -1.48
CA VAL A 235 9.42 -14.35 -2.57
C VAL A 235 9.55 -15.15 -3.85
N MET A 236 8.67 -14.90 -4.82
CA MET A 236 8.60 -15.65 -6.07
C MET A 236 8.51 -14.69 -7.27
N ALA A 237 8.88 -15.18 -8.44
CA ALA A 237 8.76 -14.43 -9.69
C ALA A 237 7.53 -14.91 -10.48
N VAL A 238 6.81 -13.96 -11.10
CA VAL A 238 5.69 -14.26 -11.99
C VAL A 238 5.87 -13.53 -13.32
N SER A 239 5.42 -14.17 -14.41
CA SER A 239 5.34 -13.54 -15.73
C SER A 239 3.89 -13.15 -16.00
N VAL A 240 3.66 -11.87 -16.29
CA VAL A 240 2.32 -11.32 -16.52
C VAL A 240 2.19 -10.94 -17.99
N ARG A 241 1.13 -11.43 -18.64
CA ARG A 241 0.74 -11.08 -20.00
C ARG A 241 -0.71 -10.59 -19.97
N ALA A 242 -0.95 -9.33 -20.33
CA ALA A 242 -2.27 -8.71 -20.35
C ALA A 242 -2.42 -7.81 -21.60
N GLY A 243 -3.64 -7.71 -22.14
CA GLY A 243 -3.93 -6.92 -23.33
C GLY A 243 -4.02 -5.41 -23.10
N ASN A 244 -4.23 -4.99 -21.85
CA ASN A 244 -4.40 -3.61 -21.38
C ASN A 244 -3.51 -3.37 -20.15
N ARG A 245 -2.31 -2.80 -20.33
CA ARG A 245 -1.35 -2.60 -19.23
C ARG A 245 -1.10 -1.11 -18.98
N GLU A 246 -1.34 -0.65 -17.75
CA GLU A 246 -0.99 0.70 -17.29
C GLU A 246 0.53 0.88 -17.14
N VAL A 247 1.28 -0.20 -16.92
CA VAL A 247 2.75 -0.19 -16.84
C VAL A 247 3.34 -0.94 -18.03
N GLY A 248 4.05 -0.24 -18.92
CA GLY A 248 4.72 -0.82 -20.09
C GLY A 248 5.74 -1.91 -19.72
N ALA A 249 5.99 -2.82 -20.67
CA ALA A 249 6.91 -3.97 -20.52
C ALA A 249 8.38 -3.57 -20.28
#